data_AF-A0A970Q243-F1
#
_entry.id   AF-A0A970Q243-F1
#
_cell.length_a   1.000
_cell.length_b   1.000
_cell.length_c   1.000
_cell.angle_alpha   90.00
_cell.angle_beta   90.00
_cell.angle_gamma   90.00
#
_symmetry.space_group_name_H-M   'P 1'
#
loop_
_entity.id
_entity.type
_entity.pdbx_description
1 polymer ?
#
loop_
_entity_poly.entity_id
_entity_poly.type
_entity_poly.pdbx_seq_one_letter_code
_entity_poly.pdbx_strand_id
1 'polypeptide(L)'
;IRGSMATKEELQGIRGSMATKEELQGIRGSMATKEELQDIRDSMATKHDIVRLENKMDTNHKALFDGYKLTYEKVCSLEKKVDGIDKKVESHDVEIRVIRGAE
;
A
#
# COMPACT_ATOMS: atom_id res chain seq x y z
N ILE A 1 16.53 55.15 -46.71
CA ILE A 1 15.66 55.15 -45.49
C ILE A 1 14.31 54.44 -45.72
N ARG A 2 13.73 54.44 -46.93
CA ARG A 2 12.40 53.85 -47.20
C ARG A 2 12.31 52.30 -47.20
N GLY A 3 13.41 51.57 -47.03
CA GLY A 3 13.44 50.09 -47.03
C GLY A 3 13.32 49.43 -45.65
N SER A 4 13.17 50.21 -44.57
CA SER A 4 13.15 49.71 -43.18
C SER A 4 11.91 50.16 -42.39
N MET A 5 10.92 50.80 -43.03
CA MET A 5 9.68 51.20 -42.37
C MET A 5 8.64 50.10 -42.51
N ALA A 6 8.10 49.64 -41.37
CA ALA A 6 6.94 48.79 -41.35
C ALA A 6 5.71 49.53 -41.91
N THR A 7 4.97 48.83 -42.76
CA THR A 7 3.68 49.23 -43.32
C THR A 7 2.58 49.14 -42.27
N LYS A 8 1.46 49.85 -42.49
CA LYS A 8 0.32 49.83 -41.55
C LYS A 8 -0.34 48.46 -41.50
N GLU A 9 -0.35 47.76 -42.63
CA GLU A 9 -0.85 46.41 -42.80
C GLU A 9 -0.03 45.41 -41.96
N GLU A 10 1.30 45.54 -41.94
CA GLU A 10 2.19 44.74 -41.08
C GLU A 10 1.90 44.97 -39.58
N LEU A 11 1.69 46.22 -39.17
CA LEU A 11 1.37 46.55 -37.77
C LEU A 11 -0.02 46.03 -37.35
N GLN A 12 -1.02 46.06 -38.24
CA GLN A 12 -2.33 45.45 -37.99
C GLN A 12 -2.24 43.93 -37.86
N GLY A 13 -1.46 43.27 -38.72
CA GLY A 13 -1.22 41.83 -38.64
C GLY A 13 -0.58 41.41 -37.32
N ILE A 14 0.40 42.17 -36.82
CA ILE A 14 1.03 41.94 -35.51
C ILE A 14 0.00 42.12 -34.38
N ARG A 15 -0.83 43.16 -34.44
CA ARG A 15 -1.84 43.44 -33.41
C ARG A 15 -2.93 42.36 -33.34
N GLY A 16 -3.31 41.79 -34.48
CA GLY A 16 -4.30 40.71 -34.56
C GLY A 16 -3.76 39.34 -34.14
N SER A 17 -2.44 39.15 -34.10
CA SER A 17 -1.79 37.87 -33.73
C SER A 17 -1.20 37.86 -32.32
N MET A 18 -1.04 39.03 -31.69
CA MET A 18 -0.53 39.13 -30.32
C MET A 18 -1.64 38.83 -29.31
N ALA A 19 -1.33 37.99 -28.32
CA ALA A 19 -2.21 37.76 -27.19
C ALA A 19 -2.47 39.06 -26.40
N THR A 20 -3.71 39.25 -26.00
CA THR A 20 -4.15 40.33 -25.11
C THR A 20 -3.59 40.16 -23.70
N LYS A 21 -3.59 41.25 -22.94
CA LYS A 21 -3.11 41.25 -21.55
C LYS A 21 -3.97 40.36 -20.66
N GLU A 22 -5.28 40.34 -20.92
CA GLU A 22 -6.27 39.52 -20.26
C GLU A 22 -6.01 38.02 -20.52
N GLU A 23 -5.71 37.64 -21.77
CA GLU A 23 -5.33 36.26 -22.11
C GLU A 23 -4.05 35.81 -21.39
N LEU A 24 -3.02 36.67 -21.35
CA LEU A 24 -1.77 36.36 -20.64
C LEU A 24 -1.97 36.25 -19.12
N GLN A 25 -2.85 37.06 -18.54
CA GLN A 25 -3.22 36.94 -17.12
C GLN A 25 -3.99 35.65 -16.84
N GLY A 26 -4.91 35.25 -17.72
CA GLY A 26 -5.64 33.98 -17.63
C GLY A 26 -4.71 32.77 -17.70
N ILE A 27 -3.71 32.78 -18.60
CA ILE A 27 -2.69 31.72 -18.68
C ILE A 27 -1.87 31.67 -17.39
N ARG A 28 -1.44 32.82 -16.87
CA ARG A 28 -0.67 32.87 -15.62
C ARG A 28 -1.47 32.35 -14.42
N GLY A 29 -2.78 32.63 -14.36
CA GLY A 29 -3.63 32.17 -13.27
C GLY A 29 -4.01 30.69 -13.32
N SER A 30 -3.92 30.04 -14.49
CA SER A 30 -4.28 28.64 -14.68
C SER A 30 -3.09 27.68 -14.74
N MET A 31 -1.87 28.20 -14.95
CA MET A 31 -0.67 27.40 -14.99
C MET A 31 -0.13 27.14 -13.59
N ALA A 32 0.15 25.87 -13.27
CA ALA A 32 0.86 25.52 -12.05
C ALA A 32 2.25 26.16 -12.02
N THR A 33 2.61 26.67 -10.84
CA THR A 33 3.93 27.20 -10.53
C THR A 33 4.95 26.07 -10.39
N LYS A 34 6.24 26.41 -10.47
CA LYS A 34 7.32 25.45 -10.26
C LYS A 34 7.33 24.86 -8.86
N GLU A 35 6.91 25.66 -7.87
CA GLU A 35 6.83 25.25 -6.47
C GLU A 35 5.72 24.21 -6.28
N GLU A 36 4.51 24.48 -6.81
CA GLU A 36 3.39 23.51 -6.79
C GLU A 36 3.76 22.18 -7.46
N LEU A 37 4.48 22.22 -8.59
CA LEU A 37 4.94 21.00 -9.28
C LEU A 37 6.03 20.24 -8.51
N GLN A 38 6.85 20.95 -7.73
CA GLN A 38 7.87 20.33 -6.88
C GLN A 38 7.22 19.66 -5.67
N ASP A 39 6.26 20.34 -5.03
CA ASP A 39 5.50 19.78 -3.90
C ASP A 39 4.73 18.52 -4.30
N ILE A 40 4.11 18.51 -5.49
CA ILE A 40 3.45 17.32 -6.04
C ILE A 40 4.45 16.18 -6.22
N ARG A 41 5.65 16.48 -6.74
CA ARG A 41 6.68 15.46 -6.97
C ARG A 41 7.17 14.84 -5.66
N ASP A 42 7.34 15.66 -4.63
CA ASP A 42 7.90 15.21 -3.35
C ASP A 42 6.85 14.50 -2.49
N SER A 43 5.56 14.81 -2.66
CA SER A 43 4.45 14.17 -1.94
C SER A 43 3.86 12.95 -2.65
N MET A 44 4.04 12.82 -3.96
CA MET A 44 3.51 11.72 -4.75
C MET A 44 4.27 10.42 -4.47
N ALA A 45 3.54 9.35 -4.14
CA ALA A 45 4.10 8.02 -4.12
C ALA A 45 4.61 7.62 -5.51
N THR A 46 5.84 7.11 -5.56
CA THR A 46 6.45 6.66 -6.81
C THR A 46 6.13 5.19 -7.09
N LYS A 47 6.38 4.75 -8.33
CA LYS A 47 6.33 3.32 -8.67
C LYS A 47 7.27 2.48 -7.78
N HIS A 48 8.41 3.04 -7.38
CA HIS A 48 9.36 2.35 -6.51
C HIS A 48 8.79 2.16 -5.10
N ASP A 49 8.06 3.14 -4.57
CA ASP A 49 7.37 3.02 -3.29
C ASP A 49 6.34 1.90 -3.30
N ILE A 50 5.58 1.78 -4.39
CA ILE A 50 4.60 0.70 -4.58
C ILE A 50 5.29 -0.65 -4.58
N VAL A 51 6.34 -0.85 -5.40
CA VAL A 51 7.09 -2.13 -5.44
C VAL A 51 7.69 -2.48 -4.08
N ARG A 52 8.19 -1.48 -3.34
CA ARG A 52 8.72 -1.70 -1.99
C ARG A 52 7.62 -2.14 -1.00
N LEU A 53 6.42 -1.58 -1.11
CA LEU A 53 5.27 -1.98 -0.31
C LEU A 53 4.79 -3.39 -0.68
N GLU A 54 4.68 -3.71 -1.96
CA GLU A 54 4.33 -5.05 -2.45
C GLU A 54 5.28 -6.12 -1.90
N ASN A 55 6.60 -5.90 -2.02
CA ASN A 55 7.60 -6.84 -1.50
C ASN A 55 7.50 -7.05 0.02
N LYS A 56 7.23 -5.98 0.78
CA LYS A 56 7.00 -6.07 2.23
C LYS A 56 5.74 -6.86 2.55
N MET A 57 4.66 -6.63 1.80
CA MET A 57 3.41 -7.37 1.96
C MET A 57 3.60 -8.85 1.67
N ASP A 58 4.27 -9.21 0.57
CA ASP A 58 4.54 -10.61 0.21
C ASP A 58 5.36 -11.33 1.27
N THR A 59 6.38 -10.67 1.82
CA THR A 59 7.21 -11.23 2.89
C THR A 59 6.39 -11.45 4.15
N ASN A 60 5.60 -10.46 4.56
CA ASN A 60 4.77 -10.54 5.75
C ASN A 60 3.68 -11.61 5.60
N HIS A 61 3.02 -11.71 4.44
CA HIS A 61 2.00 -12.72 4.18
C HIS A 61 2.56 -14.14 4.26
N LYS A 62 3.75 -14.39 3.69
CA LYS A 62 4.42 -15.69 3.80
C LYS A 62 4.73 -16.04 5.26
N ALA A 63 5.31 -15.11 6.01
CA ALA A 63 5.63 -15.32 7.42
C ALA A 63 4.37 -15.57 8.28
N LEU A 64 3.28 -14.85 8.02
CA LEU A 64 2.00 -15.06 8.70
C LEU A 64 1.40 -16.44 8.38
N PHE A 65 1.46 -16.86 7.12
CA PHE A 65 0.98 -18.18 6.71
C PHE A 65 1.79 -19.32 7.35
N ASP A 66 3.12 -19.20 7.37
CA ASP A 66 4.00 -20.18 8.02
C ASP A 66 3.74 -20.24 9.54
N GLY A 67 3.58 -19.09 10.17
CA GLY A 67 3.23 -18.99 11.59
C GLY A 67 1.87 -19.64 11.91
N TYR A 68 0.86 -19.40 11.07
CA TYR A 68 -0.46 -20.03 11.18
C TYR A 68 -0.39 -21.55 11.02
N LYS A 69 0.38 -22.05 10.05
CA LYS A 69 0.58 -23.49 9.87
C LYS A 69 1.24 -24.13 11.10
N LEU A 70 2.29 -23.48 11.63
CA LEU A 70 2.99 -23.97 12.82
C LEU A 70 2.08 -24.01 14.05
N THR A 71 1.23 -22.99 14.26
CA THR A 71 0.28 -22.99 15.38
C THR A 71 -0.78 -24.07 15.21
N TYR A 72 -1.30 -24.27 14.00
CA TYR A 72 -2.25 -25.35 13.70
C TYR A 72 -1.66 -26.73 14.01
N GLU A 73 -0.43 -27.01 13.55
CA GLU A 73 0.26 -28.29 13.82
C GLU A 73 0.48 -28.52 15.33
N LYS A 74 0.81 -27.45 16.08
CA LYS A 74 0.93 -27.51 17.55
C LYS A 74 -0.41 -27.81 18.22
N VAL A 75 -1.51 -27.21 17.75
CA VAL A 75 -2.86 -27.49 18.26
C VAL A 75 -3.22 -28.96 18.03
N CYS A 76 -3.04 -29.49 16.82
CA CYS A 76 -3.29 -30.92 16.55
C CYS A 76 -2.42 -31.84 17.42
N SER A 77 -1.20 -31.43 17.72
CA SER A 77 -0.31 -32.19 18.61
C SER A 77 -0.79 -32.14 20.07
N LEU A 78 -1.37 -31.03 20.51
CA LEU A 78 -1.98 -30.90 21.83
C LEU A 78 -3.26 -31.73 21.94
N GLU A 79 -4.13 -31.70 20.93
CA GLU A 79 -5.34 -32.54 20.87
C GLU A 79 -5.00 -34.02 21.09
N LYS A 80 -4.01 -34.55 20.35
CA LYS A 80 -3.54 -35.94 20.55
C LYS A 80 -3.01 -36.23 21.95
N LYS A 81 -2.37 -35.25 22.60
CA LYS A 81 -1.88 -35.40 23.98
C LYS A 81 -3.04 -35.41 24.98
N VAL A 82 -4.05 -34.56 24.76
CA VAL A 82 -5.28 -34.53 25.56
C VAL A 82 -6.01 -35.86 25.45
N ASP A 83 -6.21 -36.39 24.24
CA ASP A 83 -6.81 -37.72 24.04
C ASP A 83 -6.01 -38.83 24.74
N GLY A 84 -4.68 -38.70 24.77
CA GLY A 84 -3.80 -39.63 25.47
C GLY A 84 -3.91 -39.54 26.99
N ILE A 85 -4.16 -38.35 27.53
CA ILE A 85 -4.41 -38.14 28.96
C ILE A 85 -5.78 -38.69 29.34
N ASP A 86 -6.81 -38.42 28.52
CA ASP A 86 -8.17 -38.88 28.73
C ASP A 86 -8.23 -40.41 28.94
N LYS A 87 -7.60 -41.16 28.03
CA LYS A 87 -7.46 -42.63 28.15
C LYS A 87 -6.75 -43.09 29.42
N LYS A 88 -5.73 -42.35 29.88
CA LYS A 88 -5.02 -42.69 31.13
C LYS A 88 -5.89 -42.42 32.35
N VAL A 89 -6.67 -41.34 32.33
CA VAL A 89 -7.63 -41.03 33.40
C VAL A 89 -8.68 -42.12 33.50
N GLU A 90 -9.26 -42.55 32.37
CA GLU A 90 -10.21 -43.67 32.34
C GLU A 90 -9.62 -44.95 32.95
N SER A 91 -8.37 -45.30 32.61
CA SER A 91 -7.68 -46.46 33.19
C SER A 91 -7.50 -46.33 34.70
N HIS A 92 -7.03 -45.17 35.17
CA HIS A 92 -6.85 -44.92 36.60
C HIS A 92 -8.18 -44.94 37.35
N ASP A 93 -9.27 -44.44 36.76
CA ASP A 93 -10.61 -44.49 37.38
C ASP A 93 -11.09 -45.94 37.60
N VAL A 94 -10.77 -46.84 36.67
CA VAL A 94 -11.04 -48.27 36.83
C VAL A 94 -10.18 -48.87 37.94
N GLU A 95 -8.87 -48.62 37.94
CA GLU A 95 -7.95 -49.12 38.97
C GLU A 95 -8.36 -48.68 40.38
N ILE A 96 -8.70 -47.40 40.56
CA ILE A 96 -9.17 -46.85 41.83
C ILE A 96 -10.46 -47.55 42.29
N ARG A 97 -11.39 -47.81 41.37
CA ARG A 97 -12.64 -48.52 41.69
C ARG A 97 -12.38 -49.94 42.17
N VAL A 98 -11.44 -50.65 41.53
CA VAL A 98 -11.04 -52.01 41.92
C VAL A 98 -10.44 -52.02 43.33
N ILE A 99 -9.52 -51.10 43.62
CA ILE A 99 -8.89 -51.00 44.94
C ILE A 99 -9.94 -50.71 46.02
N ARG A 100 -10.83 -49.75 45.79
CA ARG A 100 -11.90 -49.39 46.74
C ARG A 100 -12.94 -50.48 46.96
N GLY A 101 -13.15 -51.38 45.99
CA GLY A 101 -14.07 -52.52 46.14
C GLY A 101 -13.44 -53.76 46.77
N ALA A 102 -12.12 -53.77 46.97
CA ALA A 102 -11.37 -54.86 47.59
C ALA A 102 -11.13 -54.65 49.09
N GLU A 103 -11.38 -53.44 49.61
CA GLU A 103 -11.50 -53.11 51.04
C GLU A 103 -12.93 -53.35 51.54
#